data_AF-A0A965UQW3-F1
#
_entry.id   AF-A0A965UQW3-F1
#
_cell.length_a   1.000
_cell.length_b   1.000
_cell.length_c   1.000
_cell.angle_alpha   90.00
_cell.angle_beta   90.00
_cell.angle_gamma   90.00
#
_symmetry.space_group_name_H-M   'P 1'
#
loop_
_entity.id
_entity.type
_entity.pdbx_description
1 polymer ?
#
loop_
_entity_poly.entity_id
_entity_poly.type
_entity_poly.pdbx_seq_one_letter_code
_entity_poly.pdbx_strand_id
1 'polypeptide(L)'
;MNFRLTADLALPAAIHRIAMLEKERDQFNEKLDTLYATMAQIRTELASGGRLVSKPTLDTPIVVPDELRLIKQKGHNHRRNREYHVVQKRWSLWKEQLKTGISVNSLAKVWGCDHGTILFAKKRNFTARKAFNAGNANLPRVNGRWAKKK
;
A
#
# COMPACT_ATOMS: atom_id res chain seq x y z
N MET A 1 -7.53 -67.85 25.96
CA MET A 1 -8.55 -66.87 26.38
C MET A 1 -8.07 -65.42 26.20
N ASN A 2 -7.42 -65.07 25.08
CA ASN A 2 -6.80 -63.73 24.92
C ASN A 2 -7.64 -62.72 24.14
N PHE A 3 -8.69 -63.15 23.42
CA PHE A 3 -9.50 -62.27 22.58
C PHE A 3 -10.51 -61.38 23.33
N ARG A 4 -10.97 -61.81 24.51
CA ARG A 4 -11.94 -61.02 25.31
C ARG A 4 -11.26 -59.82 25.99
N LEU A 5 -10.09 -60.05 26.59
CA LEU A 5 -9.31 -58.99 27.25
C LEU A 5 -8.89 -57.86 26.29
N THR A 6 -8.62 -58.17 25.02
CA THR A 6 -8.29 -57.15 24.02
C THR A 6 -9.50 -56.32 23.58
N ALA A 7 -10.69 -56.92 23.52
CA ALA A 7 -11.92 -56.20 23.18
C ALA A 7 -12.39 -55.29 24.32
N ASP A 8 -12.25 -55.76 25.57
CA ASP A 8 -12.63 -55.02 26.78
C ASP A 8 -11.80 -53.75 27.00
N LEU A 9 -10.54 -53.71 26.52
CA LEU A 9 -9.71 -52.50 26.52
C LEU A 9 -9.84 -51.65 25.26
N ALA A 10 -10.13 -52.26 24.10
CA ALA A 10 -10.21 -51.54 22.83
C ALA A 10 -11.44 -50.61 22.75
N LEU A 11 -12.59 -51.04 23.29
CA LEU A 11 -13.82 -50.24 23.23
C LEU A 11 -13.73 -48.96 24.07
N PRO A 12 -13.30 -48.99 25.36
CA PRO A 12 -13.10 -47.76 26.14
C PRO A 12 -12.05 -46.82 25.52
N ALA A 13 -10.97 -47.36 24.95
CA ALA A 13 -9.95 -46.56 24.28
C ALA A 13 -10.50 -45.85 23.02
N ALA A 14 -11.34 -46.54 22.24
CA ALA A 14 -12.01 -45.95 21.08
C ALA A 14 -13.02 -44.86 21.51
N ILE A 15 -13.83 -45.10 22.54
CA ILE A 15 -14.78 -44.12 23.08
C ILE A 15 -14.03 -42.86 23.55
N HIS A 16 -12.94 -43.02 24.30
CA HIS A 16 -12.13 -41.90 24.73
C HIS A 16 -11.54 -41.10 23.55
N ARG A 17 -11.07 -41.80 22.51
CA ARG A 17 -10.52 -41.14 21.32
C ARG A 17 -11.59 -40.39 20.52
N ILE A 18 -12.79 -40.94 20.41
CA ILE A 18 -13.93 -40.27 19.79
C ILE A 18 -14.30 -39.00 20.57
N ALA A 19 -14.40 -39.08 21.89
CA ALA A 19 -14.71 -37.92 22.73
C ALA A 19 -13.65 -36.80 22.60
N MET A 20 -12.36 -37.15 22.49
CA MET A 20 -11.30 -36.18 22.25
C MET A 20 -11.42 -35.52 20.87
N LEU A 21 -11.72 -36.29 19.83
CA LEU A 21 -11.92 -35.77 18.48
C LEU A 21 -13.16 -34.87 18.37
N GLU A 22 -14.25 -35.20 19.07
CA GLU A 22 -15.45 -34.36 19.15
C GLU A 22 -15.13 -33.02 19.83
N LYS A 23 -14.35 -33.04 20.91
CA LYS A 23 -13.88 -31.83 21.59
C LYS A 23 -12.98 -30.97 20.69
N GLU A 24 -12.06 -31.58 19.95
CA GLU A 24 -11.21 -30.85 19.00
C GLU A 24 -12.04 -30.23 17.87
N ARG A 25 -13.01 -30.97 17.33
CA ARG A 25 -13.95 -30.45 16.33
C ARG A 25 -14.70 -29.22 16.85
N ASP A 26 -15.21 -29.28 18.08
CA ASP A 26 -15.97 -28.18 18.66
C ASP A 26 -15.08 -26.93 18.86
N GLN A 27 -13.82 -27.11 19.28
CA GLN A 27 -12.83 -26.02 19.35
C GLN A 27 -12.51 -25.43 17.97
N PHE A 28 -12.45 -26.24 16.92
CA PHE A 28 -12.25 -25.74 15.55
C PHE A 28 -13.47 -24.97 15.06
N ASN A 29 -14.68 -25.44 15.35
CA ASN A 29 -15.91 -24.73 14.99
C ASN A 29 -15.96 -23.36 15.68
N GLU A 30 -15.62 -23.28 16.96
CA GLU A 30 -15.54 -22.00 17.68
C GLU A 30 -14.50 -21.04 17.05
N LYS A 31 -13.34 -21.56 16.65
CA LYS A 31 -12.33 -20.77 15.91
C LYS A 31 -12.84 -20.32 14.53
N LEU A 32 -13.61 -21.16 13.84
CA LEU A 32 -14.20 -20.77 12.55
C LEU A 32 -15.26 -19.69 12.75
N ASP A 33 -16.13 -19.82 13.74
CA ASP A 33 -17.17 -18.83 14.04
C ASP A 33 -16.56 -17.46 14.40
N THR A 34 -15.51 -17.46 15.23
CA THR A 34 -14.77 -16.23 15.54
C THR A 34 -14.09 -15.63 14.30
N LEU A 35 -13.52 -16.45 13.42
CA LEU A 35 -12.95 -15.98 12.14
C LEU A 35 -14.03 -15.41 11.21
N TYR A 36 -15.19 -16.05 11.10
CA TYR A 36 -16.30 -15.52 10.31
C TYR A 36 -16.84 -14.21 10.87
N ALA A 37 -16.96 -14.10 12.20
CA ALA A 37 -17.36 -12.86 12.85
C ALA A 37 -16.35 -11.72 12.60
N THR A 38 -15.05 -11.99 12.73
CA THR A 38 -14.00 -10.99 12.42
C THR A 38 -13.99 -10.60 10.94
N MET A 39 -14.18 -11.56 10.02
CA MET A 39 -14.25 -11.27 8.59
C MET A 39 -15.50 -10.46 8.23
N ALA A 40 -16.64 -10.75 8.85
CA ALA A 40 -17.86 -9.98 8.70
C ALA A 40 -17.65 -8.55 9.20
N GLN A 41 -17.02 -8.38 10.37
CA GLN A 41 -16.67 -7.07 10.93
C GLN A 41 -15.71 -6.28 10.02
N ILE A 42 -14.67 -6.92 9.48
CA ILE A 42 -13.75 -6.29 8.53
C ILE A 42 -14.51 -5.86 7.26
N ARG A 43 -15.41 -6.70 6.75
CA ARG A 43 -16.22 -6.39 5.56
C ARG A 43 -17.18 -5.22 5.81
N THR A 44 -17.83 -5.14 6.96
CA THR A 44 -18.70 -4.02 7.31
C THR A 44 -17.90 -2.73 7.55
N GLU A 45 -16.73 -2.80 8.18
CA GLU A 45 -15.81 -1.66 8.35
C GLU A 45 -15.23 -1.16 7.01
N LEU A 46 -14.98 -2.07 6.06
CA LEU A 46 -14.57 -1.71 4.70
C LEU A 46 -15.72 -1.08 3.90
N ALA A 47 -16.92 -1.67 3.96
CA ALA A 47 -18.09 -1.19 3.23
C ALA A 47 -18.62 0.17 3.75
N SER A 48 -18.46 0.45 5.05
CA SER A 48 -18.87 1.71 5.68
C SER A 48 -17.90 2.89 5.47
N GLY A 49 -16.91 2.76 4.59
CA GLY A 49 -16.06 3.88 4.18
C GLY A 49 -14.61 3.82 4.67
N GLY A 50 -14.09 2.63 4.99
CA GLY A 50 -12.65 2.37 5.00
C GLY A 50 -11.89 3.06 6.12
N ARG A 51 -12.08 2.60 7.34
CA ARG A 51 -11.13 2.86 8.43
C ARG A 51 -10.69 1.54 9.07
N LEU A 52 -10.18 0.62 8.24
CA LEU A 52 -9.12 -0.26 8.74
C LEU A 52 -8.11 0.66 9.41
N VAL A 53 -7.98 0.47 10.71
CA VAL A 53 -7.07 1.16 11.61
C VAL A 53 -5.83 1.58 10.84
N SER A 54 -5.80 2.85 10.44
CA SER A 54 -4.55 3.54 10.15
C SER A 54 -3.86 3.65 11.50
N LYS A 55 -3.29 2.53 11.96
CA LYS A 55 -2.07 2.59 12.73
C LYS A 55 -1.02 2.82 11.66
N PRO A 56 -0.57 4.06 11.44
CA PRO A 56 0.74 4.22 10.84
C PRO A 56 1.70 3.53 11.81
N THR A 57 2.12 2.31 11.50
CA THR A 57 3.35 1.73 12.05
C THR A 57 4.53 2.52 11.49
N LEU A 58 4.62 3.78 11.88
CA LEU A 58 5.76 4.68 11.78
C LEU A 58 5.50 5.76 12.85
N ASP A 59 5.88 5.47 14.10
CA ASP A 59 6.03 6.50 15.15
C ASP A 59 7.11 7.53 14.77
N THR A 60 7.85 7.30 13.68
CA THR A 60 8.74 8.29 13.10
C THR A 60 7.94 9.26 12.22
N PRO A 61 7.88 10.56 12.56
CA PRO A 61 7.28 11.54 11.68
C PRO A 61 8.02 11.52 10.33
N ILE A 62 7.27 11.49 9.24
CA ILE A 62 7.84 11.62 7.89
C ILE A 62 8.49 13.00 7.80
N VAL A 63 9.82 13.06 7.95
CA VAL A 63 10.58 14.30 7.82
C VAL A 63 10.70 14.62 6.33
N VAL A 64 9.99 15.65 5.88
CA VAL A 64 10.15 16.19 4.53
C VAL A 64 11.29 17.21 4.52
N PRO A 65 12.40 16.96 3.78
CA PRO A 65 13.50 17.91 3.67
C PRO A 65 13.02 19.26 3.12
N ASP A 66 13.43 20.36 3.75
CA ASP A 66 12.97 21.71 3.39
C ASP A 66 13.24 22.08 1.93
N GLU A 67 14.38 21.64 1.38
CA GLU A 67 14.78 21.84 -0.02
C GLU A 67 13.81 21.21 -1.03
N LEU A 68 13.08 20.16 -0.60
CA LEU A 68 12.19 19.39 -1.45
C LEU A 68 10.71 19.71 -1.19
N ARG A 69 10.37 20.60 -0.25
CA ARG A 69 8.98 21.01 0.00
C ARG A 69 8.38 21.74 -1.20
N LEU A 70 7.12 21.46 -1.51
CA LEU A 70 6.40 22.09 -2.63
C LEU A 70 5.78 23.44 -2.23
N ILE A 71 5.49 23.63 -0.94
CA ILE A 71 4.83 24.84 -0.43
C ILE A 71 5.87 25.96 -0.17
N LYS A 72 5.44 27.18 -0.51
CA LYS A 72 6.16 28.44 -0.32
C LYS A 72 6.37 28.71 1.18
N GLN A 73 7.62 28.69 1.65
CA GLN A 73 8.00 29.68 2.67
C GLN A 73 7.97 31.05 1.97
N LYS A 74 7.34 32.04 2.60
CA LYS A 74 7.18 33.41 2.06
C LYS A 74 8.55 33.92 1.55
N GLY A 75 8.68 34.15 0.23
CA GLY A 75 9.90 34.66 -0.41
C GLY A 75 10.68 33.68 -1.30
N HIS A 76 10.38 32.38 -1.33
CA HIS A 76 11.16 31.41 -2.13
C HIS A 76 10.64 31.20 -3.57
N ASN A 77 11.58 31.21 -4.53
CA ASN A 77 11.34 31.19 -5.97
C ASN A 77 10.95 29.78 -6.49
N HIS A 78 9.78 29.65 -7.12
CA HIS A 78 9.24 28.36 -7.62
C HIS A 78 10.08 27.70 -8.72
N ARG A 79 11.00 28.43 -9.35
CA ARG A 79 11.76 27.98 -10.52
C ARG A 79 12.70 26.80 -10.19
N ARG A 80 13.39 26.86 -9.05
CA ARG A 80 14.33 25.79 -8.60
C ARG A 80 13.61 24.49 -8.21
N ASN A 81 12.38 24.60 -7.71
CA ASN A 81 11.56 23.46 -7.29
C ASN A 81 11.12 22.56 -8.47
N ARG A 82 11.14 23.09 -9.70
CA ARG A 82 10.82 22.36 -10.93
C ARG A 82 12.05 21.83 -11.66
N GLU A 83 13.25 22.05 -11.12
CA GLU A 83 14.47 21.55 -11.72
C GLU A 83 14.50 20.02 -11.69
N TYR A 84 15.02 19.44 -12.77
CA TYR A 84 15.01 18.00 -12.99
C TYR A 84 15.54 17.21 -11.78
N HIS A 85 16.66 17.63 -11.21
CA HIS A 85 17.29 16.92 -10.10
C HIS A 85 16.48 17.03 -8.80
N VAL A 86 15.83 18.17 -8.55
CA VAL A 86 14.96 18.38 -7.38
C VAL A 86 13.73 17.49 -7.49
N VAL A 87 13.09 17.48 -8.65
CA VAL A 87 11.91 16.64 -8.93
C VAL A 87 12.29 15.16 -8.86
N GLN A 88 13.44 14.77 -9.39
CA GLN A 88 13.93 13.38 -9.33
C GLN A 88 14.16 12.91 -7.89
N LYS A 89 14.85 13.72 -7.06
CA LYS A 89 15.07 13.44 -5.63
C LYS A 89 13.75 13.34 -4.86
N ARG A 90 12.78 14.21 -5.17
CA ARG A 90 11.44 14.14 -4.57
C ARG A 90 10.73 12.84 -4.94
N TRP A 91 10.76 12.49 -6.23
CA TRP A 91 10.07 11.30 -6.72
C TRP A 91 10.68 10.00 -6.19
N SER A 92 12.00 9.94 -5.97
CA SER A 92 12.64 8.79 -5.32
C SER A 92 12.16 8.61 -3.88
N LEU A 93 12.06 9.70 -3.10
CA LEU A 93 11.54 9.64 -1.73
C LEU A 93 10.07 9.22 -1.69
N TRP A 94 9.25 9.74 -2.60
CA TRP A 94 7.85 9.29 -2.72
C TRP A 94 7.75 7.80 -3.02
N LYS A 95 8.62 7.26 -3.87
CA LYS A 95 8.66 5.82 -4.19
C LYS A 95 8.97 4.98 -2.95
N GLU A 96 9.95 5.39 -2.15
CA GLU A 96 10.32 4.71 -0.91
C GLU A 96 9.20 4.79 0.12
N GLN A 97 8.58 5.96 0.31
CA GLN A 97 7.48 6.17 1.24
C GLN A 97 6.21 5.42 0.85
N LEU A 98 5.93 5.27 -0.44
CA LEU A 98 4.82 4.41 -0.90
C LEU A 98 5.14 2.93 -0.68
N LYS A 99 6.42 2.52 -0.76
CA LYS A 99 6.84 1.14 -0.47
C LYS A 99 6.69 0.80 1.01
N THR A 100 6.82 1.77 1.92
CA THR A 100 6.57 1.56 3.36
C THR A 100 5.08 1.51 3.72
N GLY A 101 4.17 1.56 2.73
CA GLY A 101 2.73 1.43 2.96
C GLY A 101 1.99 2.73 3.27
N ILE A 102 2.65 3.90 3.14
CA ILE A 102 1.98 5.19 3.30
C ILE A 102 0.99 5.39 2.15
N SER A 103 -0.25 5.77 2.46
CA SER A 103 -1.24 6.07 1.42
C SER A 103 -0.90 7.34 0.64
N VAL A 104 -1.26 7.38 -0.65
CA VAL A 104 -1.05 8.55 -1.52
C VAL A 104 -1.64 9.82 -0.92
N ASN A 105 -2.80 9.73 -0.27
CA ASN A 105 -3.47 10.86 0.37
C ASN A 105 -2.70 11.37 1.59
N SER A 106 -2.13 10.48 2.40
CA SER A 106 -1.33 10.88 3.57
C SER A 106 -0.01 11.49 3.13
N LEU A 107 0.62 10.90 2.12
CA LEU A 107 1.82 11.43 1.49
C LEU A 107 1.60 12.84 0.93
N ALA A 108 0.48 13.06 0.22
CA ALA A 108 0.09 14.36 -0.32
C ALA A 108 -0.03 15.44 0.76
N LYS A 109 -0.68 15.11 1.89
CA LYS A 109 -0.85 16.02 3.03
C LYS A 109 0.50 16.40 3.65
N VAL A 110 1.36 15.41 3.89
CA VAL A 110 2.68 15.62 4.50
C VAL A 110 3.59 16.46 3.61
N TRP A 111 3.56 16.23 2.30
CA TRP A 111 4.37 16.97 1.33
C TRP A 111 3.75 18.31 0.90
N GLY A 112 2.52 18.59 1.32
CA GLY A 112 1.81 19.81 0.96
C GLY A 112 1.55 19.93 -0.54
N CYS A 113 1.22 18.81 -1.20
CA CYS A 113 0.99 18.77 -2.63
C CYS A 113 -0.32 18.08 -2.99
N ASP A 114 -0.78 18.28 -4.22
CA ASP A 114 -1.94 17.54 -4.71
C ASP A 114 -1.61 16.06 -4.94
N HIS A 115 -2.52 15.17 -4.53
CA HIS A 115 -2.43 13.73 -4.72
C HIS A 115 -2.28 13.34 -6.19
N GLY A 116 -2.87 14.10 -7.13
CA GLY A 116 -2.71 13.91 -8.56
C GLY A 116 -1.25 14.03 -9.03
N THR A 117 -0.44 14.85 -8.36
CA THR A 117 0.99 14.99 -8.66
C THR A 117 1.76 13.71 -8.34
N ILE A 118 1.43 13.06 -7.23
CA ILE A 118 2.02 11.78 -6.82
C ILE A 118 1.56 10.66 -7.76
N LEU A 119 0.28 10.64 -8.13
CA LEU A 119 -0.24 9.67 -9.10
C LEU A 119 0.44 9.81 -10.47
N PHE A 120 0.68 11.04 -10.92
CA PHE A 120 1.42 11.31 -12.14
C PHE A 120 2.87 10.80 -12.07
N ALA A 121 3.54 11.01 -10.93
CA ALA A 121 4.88 10.46 -10.69
C ALA A 121 4.88 8.93 -10.74
N LYS A 122 3.88 8.30 -10.10
CA LYS A 122 3.68 6.84 -10.11
C LYS A 122 3.46 6.31 -11.52
N LYS A 123 2.63 6.97 -12.33
CA LYS A 123 2.41 6.64 -13.75
C LYS A 123 3.69 6.70 -14.58
N ARG A 124 4.68 7.50 -14.14
CA ARG A 124 6.00 7.63 -14.76
C ARG A 124 7.09 6.82 -14.07
N ASN A 125 6.73 5.85 -13.23
CA ASN A 125 7.67 5.03 -12.47
C ASN A 125 8.69 5.85 -11.66
N PHE A 126 8.31 7.06 -11.22
CA PHE A 126 9.16 7.98 -10.47
C PHE A 126 10.43 8.42 -11.23
N THR A 127 10.35 8.47 -12.57
CA THR A 127 11.42 9.02 -13.43
C THR A 127 11.02 10.40 -13.95
N ALA A 128 11.67 11.45 -13.43
CA ALA A 128 11.52 12.82 -13.90
C ALA A 128 12.05 12.94 -15.35
N ARG A 129 11.57 13.93 -16.09
CA ARG A 129 12.09 14.24 -17.43
C ARG A 129 12.98 15.47 -17.36
N LYS A 130 14.16 15.41 -17.98
CA LYS A 130 14.93 16.63 -18.26
C LYS A 130 14.10 17.49 -19.21
N ALA A 131 14.07 18.80 -18.98
CA ALA A 131 13.51 19.72 -19.95
C ALA A 131 14.27 19.52 -21.27
N PHE A 132 13.55 19.36 -22.37
CA PHE A 132 14.16 19.33 -23.69
C PHE A 132 14.72 20.73 -23.95
N ASN A 133 16.03 20.91 -23.77
CA ASN A 133 16.70 22.13 -24.20
C ASN A 133 16.61 22.14 -25.74
N ALA A 134 15.66 22.89 -26.28
CA ALA A 134 15.47 23.07 -27.72
C ALA A 134 16.66 23.77 -28.42
N GLY A 135 17.78 23.98 -27.73
CA GLY A 135 18.98 24.67 -28.20
C GLY A 135 20.22 23.79 -28.38
N ASN A 136 20.16 22.46 -28.16
CA ASN A 136 21.34 21.63 -28.43
C ASN A 136 20.96 20.18 -28.79
N ALA A 137 20.54 19.97 -30.04
CA ALA A 137 20.66 18.69 -30.74
C ALA A 137 20.41 18.90 -32.24
N ASN A 138 21.42 18.62 -33.05
CA ASN A 138 21.27 18.27 -34.46
C ASN A 138 20.34 17.06 -34.60
N LEU A 139 19.03 17.29 -34.63
CA LEU A 139 18.02 16.30 -35.01
C LEU A 139 17.11 16.93 -36.07
N PRO A 140 16.83 16.22 -37.19
CA PRO A 140 15.97 16.76 -38.22
C PRO A 140 14.58 16.99 -37.63
N ARG A 141 14.10 18.25 -37.70
CA ARG A 141 12.73 18.61 -37.34
C ARG A 141 11.79 17.95 -38.35
N VAL A 142 11.21 16.81 -37.99
CA VAL A 142 10.08 16.25 -38.74
C VAL A 142 8.86 17.11 -38.42
N ASN A 143 8.47 17.97 -39.37
CA ASN A 143 7.28 18.82 -39.27
C ASN A 143 6.01 17.94 -39.32
N GLY A 144 5.52 17.53 -38.16
CA GLY A 144 4.20 16.92 -37.99
C GLY A 144 3.09 17.95 -38.16
N ARG A 145 2.61 18.06 -39.40
CA ARG A 145 1.46 18.87 -39.84
C ARG A 145 0.18 18.31 -39.20
N TRP A 146 -0.42 19.02 -38.23
CA TRP A 146 -1.79 18.73 -37.79
C TRP A 146 -2.76 19.22 -38.87
N ALA A 147 -3.18 18.31 -39.75
CA ALA A 147 -4.27 18.56 -40.68
C ALA A 147 -5.60 18.58 -39.88
N LYS A 148 -6.19 19.76 -39.74
CA LYS A 148 -7.62 19.89 -39.39
C LYS A 148 -8.41 19.36 -40.60
N LYS A 149 -9.07 18.21 -40.46
CA LYS A 149 -10.15 17.82 -41.39
C LYS A 149 -11.38 18.65 -41.05
N LYS A 150 -11.89 19.39 -42.05
CA LYS A 150 -13.27 19.88 -42.09
C LYS A 150 -14.19 18.71 -42.42
#